data_AF-A0A1F5JXQ7-F1
#
_entry.id   AF-A0A1F5JXQ7-F1
#
_cell.length_a   1.000
_cell.length_b   1.000
_cell.length_c   1.000
_cell.angle_alpha   90.00
_cell.angle_beta   90.00
_cell.angle_gamma   90.00
#
_symmetry.space_group_name_H-M   'P 1'
#
loop_
_entity.id
_entity.type
_entity.pdbx_description
1 polymer ?
#
loop_
_entity_poly.entity_id
_entity_poly.type
_entity_poly.pdbx_seq_one_letter_code
_entity_poly.pdbx_strand_id
1 'polypeptide(L)'
;MLLIGGGAVLGLPLPLLPIQILWINFVGDGPPALALGFDNASPHLMQTQPRKRLGLLSRDSLQFIIVGGALIALTCLLTFYVLFTTVGLEIARATTFTLMVVLQMILPFIMRRHHSVLSNKKLFASVIIILAMQLLIITLPPLKALFKI
;
A
#
# COMPACT_ATOMS: atom_id res chain seq x y z
N MET A 1 -1.60 -4.77 -8.39
CA MET A 1 -1.63 -5.62 -9.61
C MET A 1 -2.47 -6.88 -9.44
N LEU A 2 -2.28 -7.66 -8.37
CA LEU A 2 -3.13 -8.84 -8.08
C LEU A 2 -4.63 -8.52 -8.02
N LEU A 3 -5.04 -7.38 -7.45
CA LEU A 3 -6.44 -6.93 -7.43
C LEU A 3 -7.04 -6.77 -8.85
N ILE A 4 -6.27 -6.16 -9.75
CA ILE A 4 -6.72 -5.88 -11.13
C ILE A 4 -6.81 -7.19 -11.90
N GLY A 5 -5.79 -8.05 -11.78
CA GLY A 5 -5.80 -9.37 -12.40
C GLY A 5 -6.93 -10.25 -11.89
N GLY A 6 -7.16 -10.28 -10.57
CA GLY A 6 -8.26 -11.01 -9.97
C GLY A 6 -9.63 -10.50 -10.41
N GLY A 7 -9.83 -9.18 -10.46
CA GLY A 7 -11.06 -8.59 -10.97
C GLY A 7 -11.32 -8.92 -12.45
N ALA A 8 -10.28 -8.89 -13.29
CA ALA A 8 -10.40 -9.23 -14.71
C ALA A 8 -10.78 -10.70 -14.94
N VAL A 9 -10.19 -11.64 -14.18
CA VAL A 9 -10.55 -13.06 -14.25
C VAL A 9 -12.01 -13.31 -13.84
N LEU A 10 -12.52 -12.53 -12.89
CA LEU A 10 -13.91 -12.60 -12.43
C LEU A 10 -14.89 -11.83 -13.33
N GLY A 11 -14.44 -11.18 -14.41
CA GLY A 11 -15.28 -10.37 -15.29
C GLY A 11 -15.85 -9.12 -14.61
N LEU A 12 -15.22 -8.64 -13.53
CA LEU A 12 -15.69 -7.48 -12.78
C LEU A 12 -15.31 -6.18 -13.51
N PRO A 13 -16.12 -5.11 -13.35
CA PRO A 13 -15.71 -3.78 -13.80
C PRO A 13 -14.42 -3.36 -13.09
N LEU A 14 -13.64 -2.48 -13.74
CA LEU A 14 -12.34 -2.08 -13.19
C LEU A 14 -12.49 -1.57 -11.74
N PRO A 15 -11.83 -2.23 -10.77
CA PRO A 15 -11.96 -1.89 -9.35
C PRO A 15 -11.23 -0.59 -9.01
N LEU A 16 -10.20 -0.25 -9.77
CA LEU A 16 -9.44 0.98 -9.64
C LEU A 16 -9.25 1.64 -11.01
N LEU A 17 -9.28 2.97 -11.02
CA LEU A 17 -8.99 3.77 -12.21
C LEU A 17 -7.48 3.95 -12.39
N PRO A 18 -6.99 4.20 -13.63
CA PRO A 18 -5.57 4.44 -13.88
C PRO A 18 -4.96 5.54 -12.99
N ILE A 19 -5.72 6.63 -12.75
CA ILE A 19 -5.28 7.73 -11.89
C ILE A 19 -5.11 7.31 -10.42
N GLN A 20 -5.97 6.41 -9.92
CA GLN A 20 -5.89 5.87 -8.57
C GLN A 20 -4.67 4.94 -8.43
N ILE A 21 -4.37 4.17 -9.47
CA ILE A 21 -3.18 3.30 -9.51
C ILE A 21 -1.90 4.14 -9.51
N LEU A 22 -1.86 5.23 -10.27
CA LEU A 22 -0.73 6.17 -10.30
C LEU A 22 -0.53 6.80 -8.91
N TRP A 23 -1.62 7.25 -8.28
CA TRP A 23 -1.57 7.79 -6.92
C TRP A 23 -0.96 6.80 -5.93
N ILE A 24 -1.43 5.55 -5.94
CA ILE A 24 -0.92 4.49 -5.06
C ILE A 24 0.59 4.29 -5.25
N ASN A 25 1.04 4.03 -6.48
CA ASN A 25 2.44 3.66 -6.73
C ASN A 25 3.40 4.85 -6.64
N PHE A 26 2.97 6.06 -6.99
CA PHE A 26 3.84 7.24 -7.02
C PHE A 26 3.80 7.98 -5.68
N VAL A 27 2.62 8.37 -5.22
CA VAL A 27 2.44 9.19 -4.02
C VAL A 27 2.35 8.32 -2.76
N GLY A 28 1.67 7.18 -2.83
CA GLY A 28 1.54 6.26 -1.70
C GLY A 28 2.88 5.61 -1.34
N ASP A 29 3.54 4.97 -2.30
CA ASP A 29 4.75 4.19 -2.02
C ASP A 29 6.05 5.01 -2.01
N GLY A 30 6.09 6.15 -2.72
CA GLY A 30 7.30 6.97 -2.86
C GLY A 30 7.88 7.51 -1.54
N PRO A 31 7.12 8.31 -0.77
CA PRO A 31 7.61 8.90 0.48
C PRO A 31 8.04 7.87 1.54
N PRO A 32 7.27 6.79 1.82
CA PRO A 32 7.70 5.74 2.74
C PRO A 32 8.97 5.04 2.28
N ALA A 33 9.12 4.76 0.97
CA ALA A 33 10.34 4.14 0.43
C ALA A 33 11.57 5.03 0.64
N LEU A 34 11.44 6.34 0.41
CA LEU A 34 12.51 7.30 0.70
C LEU A 34 12.81 7.37 2.20
N ALA A 35 11.79 7.36 3.05
CA ALA A 35 11.96 7.41 4.50
C ALA A 35 12.65 6.16 5.07
N LEU A 36 12.41 4.98 4.48
CA LEU A 36 13.11 3.74 4.81
C LEU A 36 14.59 3.80 4.43
N GLY A 37 14.95 4.52 3.36
CA GLY A 37 16.36 4.76 2.99
C GLY A 37 17.16 5.55 4.02
N PHE A 38 16.48 6.32 4.90
CA PHE A 38 17.09 7.06 6.00
C PHE A 38 17.00 6.33 7.35
N ASP A 39 16.59 5.05 7.37
CA ASP A 39 16.52 4.30 8.63
C ASP A 39 17.92 4.03 9.18
N ASN A 40 18.05 4.06 10.50
CA ASN A 40 19.35 3.91 11.15
C ASN A 40 19.89 2.49 10.94
N ALA A 41 21.20 2.38 10.68
CA ALA A 41 21.88 1.10 10.63
C ALA A 41 21.71 0.33 11.95
N SER A 42 21.52 -0.98 11.87
CA SER A 42 21.41 -1.83 13.05
C SER A 42 22.66 -1.70 13.93
N PRO A 43 22.53 -1.65 15.28
CA PRO A 43 23.67 -1.43 16.18
C PRO A 43 24.81 -2.45 16.02
N HIS A 44 24.47 -3.65 15.56
CA HIS A 44 25.40 -4.77 15.37
C HIS A 44 25.82 -4.96 13.91
N LEU A 45 25.53 -4.01 13.01
CA LEU A 45 25.77 -4.15 11.56
C LEU A 45 27.24 -4.49 11.27
N MET A 46 28.17 -3.80 11.94
CA MET A 46 29.62 -4.01 11.79
C MET A 46 30.12 -5.31 12.45
N GLN A 47 29.32 -5.94 13.31
CA GLN A 47 29.65 -7.22 13.96
C GLN A 47 29.12 -8.43 13.15
N THR A 48 28.20 -8.19 12.23
CA THR A 48 27.68 -9.20 11.31
C THR A 48 28.66 -9.49 10.16
N GLN A 49 28.85 -10.76 9.82
CA GLN A 49 29.68 -11.15 8.68
C GLN A 49 29.11 -10.56 7.36
N PRO A 50 29.98 -10.17 6.41
CA PRO A 50 29.55 -9.71 5.09
C PRO A 50 28.63 -10.75 4.44
N ARG A 51 27.50 -10.28 3.91
CA ARG A 51 26.55 -11.16 3.23
C ARG A 51 27.25 -11.78 2.01
N LYS A 52 27.29 -13.12 1.91
CA LYS A 52 27.68 -13.83 0.67
C LYS A 52 26.78 -13.34 -0.47
N ARG A 53 27.26 -13.32 -1.73
CA ARG A 53 26.51 -12.92 -2.93
C ARG A 53 25.19 -13.70 -3.06
N LEU A 54 24.17 -13.24 -2.33
CA LEU A 54 22.79 -13.67 -2.39
C LEU A 54 22.02 -12.56 -3.12
N GLY A 55 20.95 -12.95 -3.82
CA GLY A 55 20.05 -11.98 -4.42
C GLY A 55 19.51 -11.00 -3.38
N LEU A 56 19.15 -9.79 -3.83
CA LEU A 56 18.55 -8.75 -2.99
C LEU A 56 17.33 -9.25 -2.22
N LEU A 57 16.56 -10.16 -2.83
CA LEU A 57 15.41 -10.82 -2.23
C LEU A 57 15.81 -12.19 -1.67
N SER A 58 15.76 -12.35 -0.34
CA SER A 58 15.79 -13.68 0.27
C SER A 58 14.45 -14.38 0.05
N ARG A 59 14.43 -15.72 0.18
CA ARG A 59 13.18 -16.50 0.10
C ARG A 59 12.16 -16.01 1.12
N ASP A 60 12.58 -15.68 2.33
CA ASP A 60 11.69 -15.20 3.39
C ASP A 60 11.09 -13.83 3.06
N SER A 61 11.90 -12.89 2.53
CA SER A 61 11.40 -11.58 2.09
C SER A 61 10.43 -11.71 0.91
N LEU A 62 10.73 -12.61 -0.04
CA LEU A 62 9.85 -12.87 -1.18
C LEU A 62 8.51 -13.46 -0.72
N GLN A 63 8.53 -14.45 0.18
CA GLN A 63 7.33 -15.03 0.77
C GLN A 63 6.50 -13.97 1.49
N PHE A 64 7.14 -13.10 2.28
CA PHE A 64 6.44 -12.02 2.97
C PHE A 64 5.75 -11.06 1.98
N ILE A 65 6.44 -10.65 0.91
CA ILE A 65 5.89 -9.74 -0.11
C ILE A 65 4.71 -10.39 -0.83
N ILE A 66 4.84 -11.67 -1.23
CA ILE A 66 3.78 -12.40 -1.93
C ILE A 66 2.56 -12.58 -1.03
N VAL A 67 2.74 -13.05 0.21
CA VAL A 67 1.64 -13.29 1.15
C VAL A 67 0.96 -11.99 1.54
N GLY A 68 1.74 -10.95 1.91
CA GLY A 68 1.19 -9.65 2.27
C GLY A 68 0.44 -8.99 1.11
N GLY A 69 1.03 -9.01 -0.09
CA GLY A 69 0.39 -8.48 -1.30
C GLY A 69 -0.87 -9.25 -1.70
N ALA A 70 -0.87 -10.58 -1.57
CA ALA A 70 -2.03 -11.42 -1.83
C ALA A 70 -3.16 -11.16 -0.83
N LEU A 71 -2.84 -11.00 0.46
CA LEU A 71 -3.83 -10.74 1.51
C LEU A 71 -4.49 -9.38 1.31
N ILE A 72 -3.73 -8.33 1.01
CA ILE A 72 -4.29 -7.01 0.66
C ILE A 72 -5.17 -7.11 -0.59
N ALA A 73 -4.66 -7.76 -1.65
CA ALA A 73 -5.41 -7.88 -2.89
C ALA A 73 -6.72 -8.64 -2.71
N LEU A 74 -6.71 -9.75 -1.96
CA LEU A 74 -7.90 -10.55 -1.65
C LEU A 74 -8.90 -9.74 -0.83
N THR A 75 -8.42 -9.03 0.20
CA THR A 75 -9.29 -8.20 1.05
C THR A 75 -9.96 -7.10 0.23
N CYS A 76 -9.20 -6.35 -0.56
CA CYS A 76 -9.74 -5.33 -1.46
C CYS A 76 -10.71 -5.91 -2.51
N LEU A 77 -10.41 -7.07 -3.08
CA LEU A 77 -11.26 -7.71 -4.08
C LEU A 77 -12.61 -8.16 -3.48
N LEU A 78 -12.58 -8.76 -2.30
CA LEU A 78 -13.79 -9.16 -1.58
C LEU A 78 -14.64 -7.95 -1.19
N THR A 79 -14.01 -6.91 -0.63
CA THR A 79 -14.72 -5.65 -0.33
C THR A 79 -15.34 -5.05 -1.59
N PHE A 80 -14.59 -4.99 -2.69
CA PHE A 80 -15.10 -4.48 -3.96
C PHE A 80 -16.30 -5.29 -4.45
N TYR A 81 -16.21 -6.63 -4.45
CA TYR A 81 -17.28 -7.51 -4.91
C TYR A 81 -18.58 -7.33 -4.10
N VAL A 82 -18.45 -7.27 -2.77
CA VAL A 82 -19.60 -7.06 -1.88
C VAL A 82 -20.22 -5.67 -2.08
N LEU A 83 -19.41 -4.61 -2.13
CA LEU A 83 -19.95 -3.26 -2.26
C LEU A 83 -20.51 -2.98 -3.66
N PHE A 84 -19.92 -3.57 -4.70
CA PHE A 84 -20.39 -3.44 -6.06
C PHE A 84 -21.81 -3.99 -6.22
N THR A 85 -22.11 -5.10 -5.54
CA THR A 85 -23.43 -5.77 -5.61
C THR A 85 -24.49 -5.13 -4.70
N THR A 86 -24.09 -4.38 -3.68
CA THR A 86 -25.00 -3.85 -2.64
C THR A 86 -25.26 -2.36 -2.73
N VAL A 87 -24.24 -1.56 -3.04
CA VAL A 87 -24.30 -0.09 -2.96
C VAL A 87 -24.06 0.57 -4.31
N GLY A 88 -23.28 -0.08 -5.19
CA GLY A 88 -23.00 0.38 -6.54
C GLY A 88 -21.51 0.66 -6.79
N LEU A 89 -21.19 0.93 -8.06
CA LEU A 89 -19.82 0.95 -8.56
C LEU A 89 -18.96 2.09 -8.02
N GLU A 90 -19.51 3.30 -7.87
CA GLU A 90 -18.76 4.47 -7.42
C GLU A 90 -18.27 4.31 -5.99
N ILE A 91 -19.18 3.92 -5.08
CA ILE A 91 -18.87 3.70 -3.67
C ILE A 91 -17.93 2.50 -3.52
N ALA A 92 -18.14 1.41 -4.27
CA ALA A 92 -17.22 0.28 -4.27
C ALA A 92 -15.78 0.67 -4.64
N ARG A 93 -15.61 1.50 -5.68
CA ARG A 93 -14.30 2.03 -6.09
C ARG A 93 -13.69 2.94 -5.03
N ALA A 94 -14.48 3.85 -4.47
CA ALA A 94 -14.06 4.77 -3.40
C ALA A 94 -13.48 4.03 -2.19
N THR A 95 -14.25 3.06 -1.70
CA THR A 95 -13.90 2.28 -0.52
C THR A 95 -12.70 1.39 -0.81
N THR A 96 -12.66 0.74 -1.98
CA THR A 96 -11.54 -0.13 -2.36
C THR A 96 -10.24 0.65 -2.51
N PHE A 97 -10.30 1.83 -3.13
CA PHE A 97 -9.15 2.75 -3.24
C PHE A 97 -8.63 3.15 -1.86
N THR A 98 -9.52 3.61 -0.98
CA THR A 98 -9.14 4.04 0.37
C THR A 98 -8.59 2.90 1.21
N LEU A 99 -9.23 1.73 1.15
CA LEU A 99 -8.78 0.53 1.84
C LEU A 99 -7.37 0.11 1.37
N MET A 100 -7.12 0.14 0.06
CA MET A 100 -5.82 -0.23 -0.49
C MET A 100 -4.70 0.70 -0.02
N VAL A 101 -4.95 2.02 -0.03
CA VAL A 101 -3.99 3.01 0.49
C VAL A 101 -3.72 2.78 1.98
N VAL A 102 -4.76 2.60 2.80
CA VAL A 102 -4.61 2.38 4.24
C VAL A 102 -3.83 1.10 4.53
N LEU A 103 -4.16 -0.02 3.86
CA LEU A 103 -3.46 -1.29 4.06
C LEU A 103 -1.98 -1.22 3.66
N GLN A 104 -1.65 -0.49 2.59
CA GLN A 104 -0.26 -0.28 2.20
C GLN A 104 0.52 0.54 3.23
N MET A 105 -0.09 1.52 3.87
CA MET A 105 0.57 2.30 4.93
C MET A 105 0.98 1.44 6.14
N ILE A 106 0.32 0.30 6.36
CA ILE A 106 0.61 -0.60 7.50
C ILE A 106 1.84 -1.48 7.20
N LEU A 107 2.06 -1.87 5.95
CA LEU A 107 3.12 -2.82 5.57
C LEU A 107 4.55 -2.39 5.96
N PRO A 108 4.99 -1.12 5.76
CA PRO A 108 6.31 -0.68 6.18
C PRO A 108 6.57 -0.88 7.69
N PHE A 109 5.53 -0.73 8.51
CA PHE A 109 5.65 -0.95 9.95
C PHE A 109 5.77 -2.43 10.30
N ILE A 110 5.02 -3.31 9.63
CA ILE A 110 5.13 -4.77 9.82
C ILE A 110 6.53 -5.27 9.42
N MET A 111 7.10 -4.71 8.35
CA MET A 111 8.48 -5.04 7.94
C MET A 111 9.52 -4.62 8.98
N ARG A 112 9.29 -3.53 9.72
CA ARG A 112 10.16 -3.07 10.82
C ARG A 112 9.89 -3.81 12.14
N ARG A 113 9.75 -5.14 12.07
CA ARG A 113 9.33 -6.06 13.16
C ARG A 113 10.06 -5.87 14.51
N HIS A 114 11.26 -5.28 14.52
CA HIS A 114 12.10 -5.09 15.72
C HIS A 114 12.33 -3.63 16.12
N HIS A 115 11.68 -2.66 15.46
CA HIS A 115 11.78 -1.24 15.80
C HIS A 115 10.40 -0.69 16.16
N SER A 116 10.34 0.18 17.18
CA SER A 116 9.10 0.89 17.52
C SER A 116 8.59 1.67 16.30
N VAL A 117 7.26 1.72 16.14
CA VAL A 117 6.55 2.46 15.07
C VAL A 117 7.00 3.93 14.98
N LEU A 118 7.40 4.54 16.09
CA LEU A 118 7.84 5.94 16.19
C LEU A 118 9.36 6.14 16.04
N SER A 119 10.13 5.05 15.90
CA SER A 119 11.60 5.13 15.83
C SER A 119 12.08 5.90 14.60
N ASN A 120 11.37 5.80 13.48
CA ASN A 120 11.64 6.61 12.28
C ASN A 120 10.55 7.67 12.13
N LYS A 121 10.83 8.86 12.67
CA LYS A 121 9.92 10.02 12.60
C LYS A 121 9.58 10.40 11.16
N LYS A 122 10.50 10.17 10.20
CA LYS A 122 10.26 10.46 8.78
C LYS A 122 9.26 9.49 8.19
N LEU A 123 9.39 8.19 8.46
CA LEU A 123 8.42 7.19 8.02
C LEU A 123 7.01 7.48 8.57
N PHE A 124 6.94 7.78 9.87
CA PHE A 124 5.68 8.14 10.51
C PHE A 124 5.08 9.42 9.91
N ALA A 125 5.89 10.46 9.67
CA ALA A 125 5.44 11.68 9.01
C ALA A 125 4.95 11.42 7.58
N SER A 126 5.65 10.60 6.79
CA SER A 126 5.22 10.22 5.44
C SER A 126 3.84 9.56 5.45
N VAL A 127 3.59 8.65 6.40
CA VAL A 127 2.28 7.98 6.53
C VAL A 127 1.18 8.96 6.92
N ILE A 128 1.44 9.88 7.85
CA ILE A 128 0.47 10.94 8.22
C ILE A 128 0.16 11.82 7.01
N ILE A 129 1.18 12.24 6.26
CA ILE A 129 1.00 13.08 5.06
C ILE A 129 0.13 12.35 4.05
N ILE A 130 0.38 11.07 3.79
CA ILE A 130 -0.40 10.28 2.84
C ILE A 130 -1.85 10.11 3.31
N LEU A 131 -2.09 9.85 4.60
CA LEU A 131 -3.45 9.77 5.15
C LEU A 131 -4.19 11.11 5.06
N ALA A 132 -3.50 12.22 5.34
CA ALA A 132 -4.06 13.55 5.19
C ALA A 132 -4.41 13.87 3.73
N MET A 133 -3.53 13.52 2.79
CA MET A 133 -3.80 13.68 1.35
C MET A 133 -4.95 12.77 0.89
N GLN A 134 -5.03 11.53 1.38
CA GLN A 134 -6.13 10.62 1.09
C GLN A 134 -7.46 11.20 1.57
N LEU A 135 -7.50 11.76 2.78
CA LEU A 135 -8.68 12.43 3.31
C LEU A 135 -9.07 13.65 2.46
N LEU A 136 -8.07 14.42 2.01
CA LEU A 136 -8.28 15.59 1.17
C LEU A 136 -8.85 15.22 -0.21
N ILE A 137 -8.43 14.10 -0.81
CA ILE A 137 -9.01 13.59 -2.07
C ILE A 137 -10.49 13.21 -1.92
N ILE A 138 -10.86 12.62 -0.78
CA ILE A 138 -12.24 12.15 -0.53
C ILE A 138 -13.17 13.32 -0.18
N THR A 139 -12.66 14.33 0.52
CA THR A 139 -13.46 15.45 1.05
C THR A 139 -13.61 16.61 0.07
N LEU A 140 -12.61 16.89 -0.78
CA LEU A 140 -12.66 18.03 -1.69
C LEU A 140 -13.41 17.68 -3.00
N PRO A 141 -14.51 18.39 -3.33
CA PRO A 141 -15.28 18.16 -4.55
C PRO A 141 -14.48 18.14 -5.87
N PRO A 142 -13.50 19.04 -6.12
CA PRO A 142 -12.77 19.02 -7.39
C PRO A 142 -11.87 17.79 -7.53
N LEU A 143 -11.28 17.31 -6.43
CA LEU A 143 -10.43 16.11 -6.43
C LEU A 143 -11.29 14.85 -6.54
N LYS A 144 -12.41 14.81 -5.82
CA LYS A 144 -13.39 13.74 -5.91
C LYS A 144 -13.86 13.52 -7.36
N ALA A 145 -14.17 14.60 -8.08
CA ALA A 145 -14.52 14.54 -9.51
C ALA A 145 -13.37 14.03 -10.40
N LEU A 146 -12.13 14.47 -10.15
CA LEU A 146 -10.96 14.06 -10.93
C LEU A 146 -10.63 12.58 -10.77
N PHE A 147 -10.81 12.04 -9.56
CA PHE A 147 -10.61 10.63 -9.27
C PHE A 147 -11.86 9.77 -9.54
N LYS A 148 -12.97 10.37 -10.00
CA LYS A 148 -14.29 9.76 -10.22
C LYS A 148 -14.73 8.90 -9.03
N ILE A 149 -14.71 9.52 -7.86
CA ILE A 149 -15.10 8.97 -6.56
C ILE A 149 -16.35 9.70 -6.05
#